data_AF-A0A0F9HR58-F1
#
_entry.id   AF-A0A0F9HR58-F1
#
_cell.length_a   1.000
_cell.length_b   1.000
_cell.length_c   1.000
_cell.angle_alpha   90.00
_cell.angle_beta   90.00
_cell.angle_gamma   90.00
#
_symmetry.space_group_name_H-M   'P 1'
#
loop_
_entity.id
_entity.type
_entity.pdbx_description
1 polymer ?
#
loop_
_entity_poly.entity_id
_entity_poly.type
_entity_poly.pdbx_seq_one_letter_code
_entity_poly.pdbx_strand_id
1 'polypeptide(L)'
;INSANIWVFSLLLLGDLAIGMAAGLIFQNLLSRISTENRGKIFGVGDFFAFLGSVIGPLLGGIAWDLISPQFPFIISIFVELSLIPLYLAAVYLLLPHMAESYESKKNKLI
;
A
#
# COMPACT_ATOMS: atom_id res chain seq x y z
N ILE A 1 -5.22 -7.57 -22.61
CA ILE A 1 -3.75 -7.46 -22.47
C ILE A 1 -3.24 -6.72 -23.70
N ASN A 2 -2.76 -5.48 -23.53
CA ASN A 2 -2.45 -4.57 -24.65
C ASN A 2 -0.97 -4.61 -25.10
N SER A 3 -0.12 -5.40 -24.43
CA SER A 3 1.25 -5.69 -24.87
C SER A 3 1.33 -7.09 -25.45
N ALA A 4 1.67 -7.23 -26.73
CA ALA A 4 1.92 -8.52 -27.35
C ALA A 4 3.21 -9.21 -26.84
N ASN A 5 4.02 -8.50 -26.03
CA ASN A 5 5.29 -8.98 -25.51
C ASN A 5 5.17 -9.36 -24.02
N ILE A 6 5.27 -10.66 -23.73
CA ILE A 6 5.20 -11.22 -22.38
C ILE A 6 6.27 -10.65 -21.45
N TRP A 7 7.46 -10.30 -21.96
CA TRP A 7 8.54 -9.75 -21.14
C TRP A 7 8.20 -8.35 -20.62
N VAL A 8 7.58 -7.52 -21.45
CA VAL A 8 7.13 -6.19 -21.04
C VAL A 8 6.04 -6.31 -19.98
N PHE A 9 5.08 -7.20 -20.20
CA PHE A 9 4.04 -7.46 -19.20
C PHE A 9 4.61 -7.95 -17.86
N SER A 10 5.51 -8.94 -17.89
CA SER A 10 6.14 -9.47 -16.67
C SER A 10 6.96 -8.41 -15.94
N LEU A 11 7.71 -7.56 -16.66
CA LEU A 11 8.49 -6.50 -16.04
C LEU A 11 7.59 -5.45 -15.37
N LEU A 12 6.49 -5.05 -16.03
CA LEU A 12 5.51 -4.14 -15.46
C LEU A 12 4.86 -4.75 -14.21
N LEU A 13 4.45 -6.01 -14.27
CA LEU A 13 3.84 -6.71 -13.14
C LEU A 13 4.79 -6.82 -11.95
N LEU A 14 6.06 -7.16 -12.19
CA LEU A 14 7.06 -7.26 -11.13
C LEU A 14 7.39 -5.89 -10.52
N GLY A 15 7.48 -4.85 -11.36
CA GLY A 15 7.70 -3.48 -10.92
C GLY A 15 6.57 -2.99 -10.04
N ASP A 16 5.33 -3.19 -10.48
CA ASP A 16 4.12 -2.87 -9.73
C ASP A 16 4.06 -3.58 -8.37
N LEU A 17 4.27 -4.90 -8.36
CA LEU A 17 4.32 -5.68 -7.12
C LEU A 17 5.41 -5.18 -6.17
N ALA A 18 6.60 -4.87 -6.68
CA ALA A 18 7.70 -4.38 -5.87
C ALA A 18 7.39 -3.02 -5.23
N ILE A 19 6.76 -2.10 -5.97
CA ILE A 19 6.32 -0.79 -5.46
C ILE A 19 5.27 -0.99 -4.35
N GLY A 20 4.26 -1.82 -4.59
CA GLY A 20 3.23 -2.12 -3.59
C GLY A 20 3.80 -2.71 -2.30
N MET A 21 4.73 -3.67 -2.41
CA MET A 21 5.41 -4.28 -1.26
C MET A 21 6.27 -3.26 -0.51
N ALA A 22 7.05 -2.44 -1.21
CA ALA A 22 7.88 -1.41 -0.60
C ALA A 22 7.03 -0.37 0.15
N ALA A 23 5.93 0.11 -0.45
CA ALA A 23 5.00 1.03 0.19
C ALA A 23 4.38 0.43 1.47
N GLY A 24 3.99 -0.84 1.41
CA GLY A 24 3.47 -1.59 2.56
C GLY A 24 4.48 -1.67 3.72
N LEU A 25 5.74 -1.99 3.43
CA LEU A 25 6.81 -2.04 4.45
C LEU A 25 7.08 -0.67 5.08
N ILE A 26 7.10 0.40 4.27
CA ILE A 26 7.27 1.77 4.76
C ILE A 26 6.11 2.14 5.70
N PHE A 27 4.87 1.79 5.32
CA PHE A 27 3.69 2.07 6.14
C PHE A 27 3.69 1.28 7.46
N GLN A 28 4.03 -0.01 7.42
CA GLN A 28 4.14 -0.82 8.63
C GLN A 28 5.23 -0.28 9.57
N ASN A 29 6.36 0.16 9.03
CA ASN A 29 7.40 0.81 9.82
C ASN A 29 6.87 2.09 10.51
N LEU A 30 6.16 2.95 9.77
CA LEU A 30 5.52 4.14 10.32
C LEU A 30 4.56 3.78 11.47
N LEU A 31 3.63 2.86 11.23
CA LEU A 31 2.65 2.41 12.22
C LEU A 31 3.30 1.86 13.49
N SER A 32 4.39 1.11 13.36
CA SER A 32 5.12 0.54 14.50
C SER A 32 5.67 1.58 15.48
N ARG A 33 5.88 2.81 15.01
CA ARG A 33 6.45 3.93 15.77
C ARG A 33 5.39 4.86 16.36
N ILE A 34 4.14 4.73 15.92
CA ILE A 34 3.00 5.50 16.46
C ILE A 34 2.52 4.88 17.77
N SER A 35 2.43 3.55 17.85
CA SER A 35 2.06 2.86 19.07
C SER A 35 3.09 1.79 19.42
N THR A 36 3.96 2.12 20.36
CA THR A 36 4.98 1.19 20.88
C THR A 36 4.37 0.12 21.78
N GLU A 37 3.29 0.45 22.49
CA GLU A 37 2.61 -0.42 23.45
C GLU A 37 1.63 -1.39 22.79
N ASN A 38 0.89 -0.96 21.76
CA ASN A 38 -0.17 -1.75 21.12
C ASN A 38 0.18 -2.17 19.68
N ARG A 39 1.46 -2.37 19.35
CA ARG A 39 1.95 -2.75 18.00
C ARG A 39 1.18 -3.89 17.37
N GLY A 40 0.95 -4.96 18.13
CA GLY A 40 0.22 -6.14 17.64
C GLY A 40 -1.23 -5.84 17.24
N LYS A 41 -1.92 -4.94 17.97
CA LYS A 41 -3.29 -4.53 17.61
C LYS A 41 -3.29 -3.68 16.34
N ILE A 42 -2.34 -2.75 16.21
CA ILE A 42 -2.24 -1.90 15.01
C ILE A 42 -1.96 -2.76 13.76
N PHE A 43 -1.01 -3.68 13.85
CA PHE A 43 -0.73 -4.60 12.74
C PHE A 43 -1.91 -5.52 12.45
N GLY A 44 -2.57 -6.08 13.47
CA GLY A 44 -3.75 -6.93 13.26
C GLY A 44 -4.90 -6.20 12.57
N VAL A 45 -5.14 -4.92 12.90
CA VAL A 45 -6.13 -4.08 12.20
C VAL A 45 -5.68 -3.80 10.77
N GLY A 46 -4.40 -3.46 10.56
CA GLY A 46 -3.83 -3.26 9.23
C GLY A 46 -3.97 -4.49 8.34
N ASP A 47 -3.60 -5.66 8.85
CA ASP A 47 -3.70 -6.95 8.16
C ASP A 47 -5.16 -7.31 7.87
N PHE A 48 -6.09 -7.05 8.79
CA PHE A 48 -7.52 -7.25 8.55
C PHE A 48 -8.02 -6.46 7.33
N PHE A 49 -7.65 -5.17 7.22
CA PHE A 49 -8.01 -4.38 6.04
C PHE A 49 -7.28 -4.85 4.78
N ALA A 50 -6.03 -5.29 4.88
CA ALA A 50 -5.31 -5.88 3.76
C ALA A 50 -5.99 -7.16 3.24
N PHE A 51 -6.45 -8.03 4.14
CA PHE A 51 -7.23 -9.22 3.78
C PHE A 51 -8.59 -8.89 3.18
N LEU A 52 -9.29 -7.88 3.71
CA LEU A 52 -10.52 -7.40 3.08
C LEU A 52 -10.26 -6.93 1.65
N GLY A 53 -9.21 -6.14 1.44
CA GLY A 53 -8.80 -5.70 0.10
C GLY A 53 -8.45 -6.86 -0.83
N SER A 54 -7.73 -7.87 -0.33
CA SER A 54 -7.32 -9.03 -1.13
C SER A 54 -8.47 -9.96 -1.50
N VAL A 55 -9.58 -9.93 -0.76
CA VAL A 55 -10.81 -10.65 -1.10
C VAL A 55 -11.72 -9.81 -2.01
N ILE A 56 -11.98 -8.56 -1.64
CA ILE A 56 -12.90 -7.67 -2.37
C ILE A 56 -12.34 -7.31 -3.76
N GLY A 57 -11.03 -7.08 -3.87
CA GLY A 57 -10.37 -6.70 -5.12
C GLY A 57 -10.61 -7.72 -6.25
N PRO A 58 -10.24 -9.00 -6.09
CA PRO A 58 -10.49 -10.04 -7.08
C PRO A 58 -11.98 -10.27 -7.37
N LEU A 59 -12.85 -10.15 -6.36
CA LEU A 59 -14.30 -10.28 -6.57
C LEU A 59 -14.83 -9.16 -7.48
N LEU A 60 -14.49 -7.90 -7.18
CA LEU A 60 -14.89 -6.76 -8.02
C LEU A 60 -14.24 -6.84 -9.41
N GLY A 61 -12.99 -7.30 -9.49
CA GLY A 61 -12.30 -7.54 -10.75
C GLY A 61 -12.98 -8.60 -11.61
N GLY A 62 -13.38 -9.74 -11.02
CA GLY A 62 -14.12 -10.79 -11.72
C GLY A 62 -15.48 -10.29 -12.22
N ILE A 63 -16.22 -9.57 -11.38
CA ILE A 63 -17.52 -8.97 -11.77
C ILE A 63 -17.33 -7.98 -12.93
N ALA A 64 -16.31 -7.11 -12.86
CA ALA A 64 -16.04 -6.14 -13.92
C ALA A 64 -15.60 -6.80 -15.23
N TRP A 65 -14.88 -7.92 -15.14
CA TRP A 65 -14.49 -8.73 -16.29
C TRP A 65 -15.72 -9.30 -17.02
N ASP A 66 -16.62 -9.93 -16.26
CA ASP A 66 -17.78 -10.62 -16.81
C ASP A 66 -18.88 -9.68 -17.31
N LEU A 67 -19.12 -8.56 -16.62
CA LEU A 67 -20.23 -7.66 -16.92
C LEU A 67 -19.89 -6.52 -17.90
N ILE A 68 -18.62 -6.11 -18.00
CA ILE A 68 -18.24 -4.93 -18.76
C ILE A 68 -17.27 -5.29 -19.88
N SER A 69 -16.05 -5.72 -19.54
CA SER A 69 -15.09 -6.25 -20.50
C SER A 69 -13.83 -6.78 -19.80
N PRO A 70 -13.05 -7.66 -20.47
CA PRO A 70 -11.75 -8.10 -19.99
C PRO A 70 -10.72 -7.00 -19.68
N GLN A 71 -10.90 -5.79 -20.21
CA GLN A 71 -9.98 -4.67 -19.99
C GLN A 71 -10.32 -3.88 -18.72
N PHE A 72 -11.58 -3.96 -18.29
CA PHE A 72 -12.13 -3.09 -17.25
C PHE A 72 -11.51 -3.29 -15.85
N PRO A 73 -11.13 -4.51 -15.41
CA PRO A 73 -10.47 -4.70 -14.12
C PRO A 73 -9.15 -3.92 -14.00
N PHE A 74 -8.38 -3.85 -15.09
CA PHE A 74 -7.13 -3.11 -15.15
C PHE A 74 -7.36 -1.60 -15.12
N ILE A 75 -8.40 -1.12 -15.81
CA ILE A 75 -8.79 0.31 -15.78
C ILE A 75 -9.17 0.72 -14.36
N ILE A 76 -10.01 -0.07 -13.68
CA ILE A 76 -10.37 0.17 -12.29
C ILE A 76 -9.12 0.20 -11.41
N SER A 77 -8.22 -0.77 -11.57
CA SER A 77 -6.96 -0.83 -10.80
C SER A 77 -6.15 0.46 -10.92
N ILE A 78 -6.01 1.02 -12.13
CA ILE A 78 -5.28 2.28 -12.36
C ILE A 78 -5.90 3.43 -11.55
N PHE A 79 -7.23 3.59 -11.60
CA PHE A 79 -7.90 4.68 -10.87
C PHE A 79 -7.80 4.50 -9.36
N VAL A 80 -7.93 3.27 -8.86
CA VAL A 80 -7.77 2.95 -7.44
C VAL A 80 -6.36 3.29 -6.99
N GLU A 81 -5.34 2.81 -7.69
CA GLU A 81 -3.94 3.02 -7.34
C GLU A 81 -3.55 4.50 -7.37
N LEU A 82 -3.95 5.24 -8.41
CA LEU A 82 -3.71 6.69 -8.48
C LEU A 82 -4.41 7.45 -7.35
N SER A 83 -5.58 7.00 -6.91
CA SER A 83 -6.30 7.60 -5.79
C SER A 83 -5.66 7.30 -4.42
N LEU A 84 -4.94 6.17 -4.30
CA LEU A 84 -4.25 5.78 -3.08
C LEU A 84 -2.99 6.63 -2.83
N ILE A 85 -2.33 7.16 -3.86
CA ILE A 85 -1.14 8.02 -3.71
C ILE A 85 -1.44 9.26 -2.84
N PRO A 86 -2.41 10.14 -3.15
CA PRO A 86 -2.71 11.31 -2.32
C PRO A 86 -3.25 10.90 -0.94
N LEU A 87 -4.02 9.82 -0.86
CA LEU A 87 -4.52 9.30 0.42
C LEU A 87 -3.37 8.86 1.32
N TYR A 88 -2.38 8.16 0.76
CA TYR A 88 -1.19 7.71 1.46
C TYR A 88 -0.36 8.90 1.95
N LEU A 89 -0.12 9.89 1.09
CA LEU A 89 0.61 11.11 1.47
C LEU A 89 -0.11 11.87 2.59
N ALA A 90 -1.43 11.99 2.52
CA ALA A 90 -2.24 12.60 3.56
C ALA A 90 -2.16 11.81 4.88
N ALA A 91 -2.25 10.48 4.82
CA ALA A 91 -2.11 9.62 6.00
C ALA A 91 -0.72 9.77 6.65
N VAL A 92 0.35 9.72 5.86
CA VAL A 92 1.71 9.95 6.37
C VAL A 92 1.82 11.33 7.02
N TYR A 93 1.35 12.39 6.35
CA TYR A 93 1.40 13.75 6.88
C TYR A 93 0.66 13.89 8.22
N LEU A 94 -0.52 13.28 8.36
CA LEU A 94 -1.32 13.33 9.59
C LEU A 94 -0.73 12.48 10.73
N LEU A 95 -0.06 11.37 10.40
CA LEU A 95 0.49 10.44 11.39
C LEU A 95 1.89 10.84 11.86
N LEU A 96 2.69 11.51 11.03
CA LEU A 96 4.05 11.95 11.38
C LEU A 96 4.15 12.74 12.71
N PRO A 97 3.25 13.68 13.04
CA PRO A 97 3.27 14.38 14.32
C PRO A 97 2.99 13.51 15.55
N HIS A 98 2.35 12.35 15.36
CA HIS A 98 1.91 11.45 16.43
C HIS A 98 2.89 10.30 16.71
N MET A 99 4.11 10.40 16.17
CA MET A 99 5.14 9.38 16.31
C MET A 99 5.71 9.40 17.73
N ALA A 100 5.54 8.31 18.48
CA ALA A 100 6.07 8.17 19.84
C ALA A 100 7.61 8.08 19.84
N GLU A 101 8.20 7.58 18.76
CA GLU A 101 9.65 7.53 18.56
C GLU A 101 10.03 8.46 17.39
N SER A 102 10.59 9.63 17.70
CA SER A 102 11.31 10.46 16.72
C SER A 102 12.80 10.08 16.72
N TYR A 103 13.47 10.18 15.57
CA TYR A 103 14.92 10.08 15.54
C TYR A 103 15.48 11.34 16.23
N GLU A 104 15.66 11.31 17.54
CA GLU A 104 16.62 12.24 18.14
C GLU A 104 17.95 11.96 17.45
N SER A 105 18.39 12.92 16.63
CA SER A 105 19.75 12.98 16.14
C SER A 105 20.64 12.92 17.37
N LYS A 106 21.31 11.79 17.56
CA LYS A 106 22.23 11.49 18.67
C LYS A 106 23.51 12.33 18.53
N LYS A 107 23.38 13.64 18.32
CA LYS A 107 24.46 14.60 18.06
C LYS A 107 24.80 15.49 19.27
N ASN A 108 24.00 15.47 20.34
CA ASN A 108 24.19 16.37 21.50
C ASN A 108 24.39 15.67 22.86
N LYS A 109 25.07 14.50 22.90
CA LYS A 109 25.49 13.86 24.17
C LYS A 109 27.00 13.58 24.27
N LEU A 110 27.80 14.36 23.54
CA LEU A 110 29.26 14.33 23.61
C LEU A 110 29.80 15.77 23.63
N ILE A 111 29.47 16.52 24.69
CA ILE A 111 30.27 17.66 25.16
C ILE A 111 30.30 17.55 26.68
#